data_AF-A0A0C4YEF7-F1
#
_entry.id   AF-A0A0C4YEF7-F1
#
_cell.length_a   1.000
_cell.length_b   1.000
_cell.length_c   1.000
_cell.angle_alpha   90.00
_cell.angle_beta   90.00
_cell.angle_gamma   90.00
#
_symmetry.space_group_name_H-M   'P 1'
#
loop_
_entity.id
_entity.type
_entity.pdbx_description
1 polymer ?
#
loop_
_entity_poly.entity_id
_entity_poly.type
_entity_poly.pdbx_seq_one_letter_code
_entity_poly.pdbx_strand_id
1 'polypeptide(L)'
;MDLNDNNVCDAGEPQGKTDQAGNYSLAFDGDVTGKKLLVLVTPDTRDLSRPNYVFPAAFALTAPIDGISGQNVTPLTTMQQSLMEQGYSKDAAAKAVVSFVGGAVNLREDYIANGDSTTGAFAMQVVDKVAQFAKNGAVDANTVRGLMNAIVLKGGIDNVTQADVDTLAAKPVLSTDVDAKTVLADDLYGYHEYLGLNGVGSVQTRNRLIQNGDGVRMALEAYQNSRWTEPSADSFTSYIGHYQMKADGSWTNLLGETDQHKASPVVSAVGNTLTLSDAITGGGLKIEFRRVNVGSKTFVEAMTDWIKEDYIREALRGSFPAGAEGVVGISYRDYDNIELDLQTCGVDQSQYIVQDGVSHCNWVGDKSTTYTSLDQITGTEFLMNGLLKVTLSADGTAVMKDRYSGQTLLAAPEFTWVRHPVNPNVAILRLNSADIRTLPIPYQNEIAEGGNVVLALHAGRIQVGSRIPAALTSSFMVFKKTTFDQLFTAVNAVPM
;
A
#
# COMPACT_ATOMS: atom_id res chain seq x y z
N MET A 1 11.71 17.56 20.59
CA MET A 1 11.28 17.62 19.17
C MET A 1 12.24 16.73 18.44
N ASP A 2 11.73 15.73 17.75
CA ASP A 2 12.55 14.75 17.04
C ASP A 2 12.78 15.27 15.61
N LEU A 3 13.99 15.75 15.38
CA LEU A 3 14.42 16.38 14.12
C LEU A 3 15.09 15.38 13.19
N ASN A 4 15.70 14.32 13.74
CA ASN A 4 16.40 13.28 12.99
C ASN A 4 15.57 12.00 12.75
N ASP A 5 14.34 11.99 13.26
CA ASP A 5 13.33 10.96 13.12
C ASP A 5 13.71 9.59 13.72
N ASN A 6 14.55 9.59 14.75
CA ASN A 6 14.97 8.37 15.45
C ASN A 6 14.03 7.95 16.59
N ASN A 7 12.97 8.71 16.86
CA ASN A 7 11.98 8.48 17.92
C ASN A 7 12.56 8.50 19.35
N VAL A 8 13.65 9.23 19.56
CA VAL A 8 14.29 9.42 20.87
C VAL A 8 14.42 10.92 21.15
N CYS A 9 14.35 11.31 22.42
CA CYS A 9 14.67 12.69 22.81
C CYS A 9 16.19 12.84 22.88
N ASP A 10 16.82 13.32 21.81
CA ASP A 10 18.27 13.41 21.74
C ASP A 10 18.87 14.67 22.37
N ALA A 11 20.10 14.51 22.86
CA ALA A 11 20.93 15.65 23.24
C ALA A 11 21.25 16.50 22.00
N GLY A 12 20.82 17.76 22.02
CA GLY A 12 21.05 18.72 20.93
C GLY A 12 19.80 19.09 20.14
N GLU A 13 18.69 18.39 20.35
CA GLU A 13 17.39 18.76 19.79
C GLU A 13 16.60 19.69 20.72
N PRO A 14 15.63 20.47 20.20
CA PRO A 14 14.76 21.31 21.03
C PRO A 14 13.97 20.45 22.02
N GLN A 15 14.18 20.72 23.31
CA GLN A 15 13.58 19.97 24.42
C GLN A 15 13.19 20.89 25.58
N GLY A 16 12.29 20.43 26.41
CA GLY A 16 11.76 21.16 27.55
C GLY A 16 11.01 20.24 28.50
N LYS A 17 10.56 20.77 29.63
CA LYS A 17 9.73 20.05 30.59
C LYS A 17 8.35 20.70 30.63
N THR A 18 7.30 19.88 30.62
CA THR A 18 5.93 20.37 30.81
C THR A 18 5.76 20.96 32.21
N ASP A 19 4.87 21.94 32.33
CA ASP A 19 4.47 22.48 33.63
C ASP A 19 3.44 21.56 34.33
N GLN A 20 2.90 22.01 35.47
CA GLN A 20 1.95 21.22 36.26
C GLN A 20 0.61 20.97 35.55
N ALA A 21 0.27 21.78 34.55
CA ALA A 21 -0.93 21.66 33.74
C ALA A 21 -0.65 20.99 32.38
N GLY A 22 0.58 20.55 32.12
CA GLY A 22 0.97 19.92 30.86
C GLY A 22 1.38 20.91 29.76
N ASN A 23 1.44 22.23 30.03
CA ASN A 23 1.85 23.21 29.02
C ASN A 23 3.35 23.12 28.75
N TYR A 24 3.75 23.45 27.53
CA TYR A 24 5.15 23.47 27.10
C TYR A 24 5.42 24.61 26.12
N SER A 25 6.71 24.95 25.97
CA SER A 25 7.20 25.82 24.91
C SER A 25 8.56 25.33 24.47
N LEU A 26 8.77 25.19 23.16
CA LEU A 26 10.04 24.81 22.55
C LEU A 26 10.46 25.90 21.57
N ALA A 27 11.66 26.45 21.74
CA ALA A 27 12.21 27.43 20.82
C ALA A 27 12.98 26.74 19.69
N PHE A 28 12.68 27.09 18.45
CA PHE A 28 13.40 26.61 17.27
C PHE A 28 13.23 27.60 16.09
N ASP A 29 14.35 27.99 15.47
CA ASP A 29 14.38 29.00 14.40
C ASP A 29 14.43 28.35 13.00
N GLY A 30 13.53 27.41 12.73
CA GLY A 30 13.43 26.71 11.45
C GLY A 30 12.04 26.13 11.18
N ASP A 31 11.80 25.65 9.96
CA ASP A 31 10.56 24.93 9.62
C ASP A 31 10.61 23.51 10.20
N VAL A 32 9.59 23.19 10.98
CA VAL A 32 9.42 21.91 11.68
C VAL A 32 8.16 21.19 11.22
N THR A 33 7.49 21.71 10.20
CA THR A 33 6.31 21.07 9.61
C THR A 33 6.68 19.67 9.12
N GLY A 34 5.91 18.66 9.53
CA GLY A 34 6.17 17.25 9.21
C GLY A 34 7.15 16.55 10.17
N LYS A 35 7.83 17.29 11.07
CA LYS A 35 8.63 16.70 12.16
C LYS A 35 7.76 16.22 13.31
N LYS A 36 8.37 15.57 14.30
CA LYS A 36 7.66 14.94 15.41
C LYS A 36 7.87 15.68 16.73
N LEU A 37 6.80 15.84 17.49
CA LEU A 37 6.87 16.08 18.93
C LEU A 37 6.87 14.75 19.66
N LEU A 38 7.78 14.62 20.63
CA LEU A 38 7.84 13.51 21.57
C LEU A 38 7.55 14.05 22.96
N VAL A 39 6.62 13.41 23.67
CA VAL A 39 6.32 13.67 25.09
C VAL A 39 6.63 12.41 25.88
N LEU A 40 7.67 12.49 26.71
CA LEU A 40 8.08 11.40 27.57
C LEU A 40 7.18 11.36 28.82
N VAL A 41 6.43 10.27 28.96
CA VAL A 41 5.72 9.91 30.19
C VAL A 41 6.64 9.00 31.00
N THR A 42 6.76 9.28 32.29
CA THR A 42 7.57 8.52 33.25
C THR A 42 6.78 8.24 34.51
N PRO A 43 7.23 7.35 35.42
CA PRO A 43 6.62 7.17 36.73
C PRO A 43 6.50 8.46 37.57
N ASP A 44 7.33 9.47 37.30
CA ASP A 44 7.26 10.78 37.96
C ASP A 44 6.23 11.74 37.34
N THR A 45 5.62 11.34 36.22
CA THR A 45 4.59 12.13 35.54
C THR A 45 3.30 12.11 36.33
N ARG A 46 2.68 13.28 36.51
CA ARG A 46 1.42 13.41 37.24
C ARG A 46 0.24 13.27 36.29
N ASP A 47 -0.66 12.36 36.61
CA ASP A 47 -1.95 12.26 35.92
C ASP A 47 -3.00 13.10 36.67
N LEU A 48 -3.40 14.23 36.08
CA LEU A 48 -4.43 15.10 36.68
C LEU A 48 -5.83 14.48 36.65
N SER A 49 -6.10 13.57 35.70
CA SER A 49 -7.39 12.89 35.57
C SER A 49 -7.54 11.72 36.53
N ARG A 50 -6.41 11.15 36.99
CA ARG A 50 -6.34 10.03 37.93
C ARG A 50 -5.47 10.38 39.14
N PRO A 51 -6.03 11.04 40.17
CA PRO A 51 -5.27 11.40 41.37
C PRO A 51 -4.61 10.17 42.01
N ASN A 52 -3.32 10.30 42.33
CA ASN A 52 -2.45 9.25 42.89
C ASN A 52 -2.09 8.09 41.96
N TYR A 53 -2.49 8.13 40.69
CA TYR A 53 -2.00 7.17 39.71
C TYR A 53 -0.51 7.38 39.43
N VAL A 54 0.23 6.29 39.42
CA VAL A 54 1.65 6.27 39.05
C VAL A 54 1.77 5.44 37.79
N PHE A 55 2.34 6.01 36.73
CA PHE A 55 2.60 5.29 35.50
C PHE A 55 3.58 4.13 35.79
N PRO A 56 3.24 2.87 35.48
CA PRO A 56 4.08 1.74 35.84
C PRO A 56 5.27 1.55 34.87
N ALA A 57 5.33 2.32 33.78
CA ALA A 57 6.40 2.28 32.81
C ALA A 57 6.62 3.66 32.17
N ALA A 58 7.85 3.91 31.71
CA ALA A 58 8.15 5.06 30.86
C ALA A 58 7.85 4.77 29.39
N PHE A 59 7.31 5.73 28.67
CA PHE A 59 7.02 5.63 27.22
C PHE A 59 6.91 7.03 26.61
N ALA A 60 7.01 7.13 25.29
CA ALA A 60 6.80 8.39 24.58
C ALA A 60 5.46 8.39 23.84
N LEU A 61 4.70 9.48 23.99
CA LEU A 61 3.61 9.82 23.09
C LEU A 61 4.15 10.74 21.98
N THR A 62 3.54 10.66 20.80
CA THR A 62 4.03 11.37 19.62
C THR A 62 2.93 12.16 18.92
N ALA A 63 3.33 13.22 18.21
CA ALA A 63 2.44 13.97 17.35
C ALA A 63 3.18 14.54 16.14
N PRO A 64 2.59 14.52 14.93
CA PRO A 64 3.13 15.23 13.78
C PRO A 64 2.95 16.75 13.97
N ILE A 65 4.00 17.52 13.75
CA ILE A 65 3.99 18.99 13.80
C ILE A 65 3.37 19.53 12.51
N ASP A 66 2.43 20.45 12.64
CA ASP A 66 1.70 21.05 11.53
C ASP A 66 1.83 22.58 11.43
N GLY A 67 2.77 23.15 12.19
CA GLY A 67 3.06 24.59 12.17
C GLY A 67 2.04 25.45 12.93
N ILE A 68 1.13 24.84 13.70
CA ILE A 68 0.11 25.56 14.48
C ILE A 68 0.51 25.61 15.96
N SER A 69 0.26 26.74 16.62
CA SER A 69 0.46 26.89 18.08
C SER A 69 -0.68 26.24 18.87
N GLY A 70 -0.36 25.61 20.02
CA GLY A 70 -1.37 25.05 20.93
C GLY A 70 -1.75 23.59 20.65
N GLN A 71 -0.87 22.83 20.01
CA GLN A 71 -1.07 21.40 19.75
C GLN A 71 -0.89 20.56 21.04
N ASN A 72 -1.88 19.74 21.39
CA ASN A 72 -1.72 18.68 22.37
C ASN A 72 -1.13 17.41 21.74
N VAL A 73 -0.30 16.70 22.51
CA VAL A 73 0.19 15.36 22.17
C VAL A 73 -0.67 14.35 22.90
N THR A 74 -1.44 13.56 22.15
CA THR A 74 -2.45 12.63 22.68
C THR A 74 -2.17 11.20 22.21
N PRO A 75 -2.81 10.18 22.82
CA PRO A 75 -2.79 8.84 22.27
C PRO A 75 -3.31 8.78 20.82
N LEU A 76 -4.25 9.66 20.45
CA LEU A 76 -4.80 9.75 19.09
C LEU A 76 -3.81 10.37 18.10
N THR A 77 -3.07 11.42 18.48
CA THR A 77 -1.96 11.92 17.64
C THR A 77 -0.85 10.88 17.51
N THR A 78 -0.63 10.06 18.55
CA THR A 78 0.35 8.96 18.53
C THR A 78 -0.09 7.87 17.56
N MET A 79 -1.39 7.54 17.52
CA MET A 79 -1.96 6.65 16.50
C MET A 79 -1.81 7.22 15.09
N GLN A 80 -2.11 8.50 14.89
CA GLN A 80 -1.92 9.17 13.61
C GLN A 80 -0.46 9.06 13.15
N GLN A 81 0.50 9.39 14.02
CA GLN A 81 1.92 9.29 13.71
C GLN A 81 2.33 7.84 13.39
N SER A 82 1.81 6.87 14.14
CA SER A 82 2.12 5.45 13.93
C SER A 82 1.62 4.93 12.58
N LEU A 83 0.45 5.39 12.12
CA LEU A 83 -0.06 5.11 10.77
C LEU A 83 0.76 5.83 9.70
N MET A 84 1.19 7.08 9.95
CA MET A 84 2.12 7.77 9.06
C MET A 84 3.43 6.98 8.90
N GLU A 85 3.96 6.43 9.98
CA GLU A 85 5.16 5.60 9.95
C GLU A 85 4.96 4.23 9.26
N GLN A 86 3.71 3.86 8.94
CA GLN A 86 3.37 2.74 8.04
C GLN A 86 3.13 3.15 6.58
N GLY A 87 3.19 4.45 6.27
CA GLY A 87 3.00 4.97 4.91
C GLY A 87 1.65 5.62 4.63
N TYR A 88 0.81 5.81 5.64
CA TYR A 88 -0.35 6.68 5.46
C TYR A 88 0.12 8.13 5.24
N SER A 89 -0.56 8.85 4.35
CA SER A 89 -0.43 10.32 4.33
C SER A 89 -0.96 10.88 5.64
N LYS A 90 -0.54 12.09 6.02
CA LYS A 90 -1.01 12.74 7.25
C LYS A 90 -2.55 12.81 7.33
N ASP A 91 -3.19 13.14 6.22
CA ASP A 91 -4.66 13.26 6.12
C ASP A 91 -5.35 11.89 6.13
N ALA A 92 -4.79 10.89 5.43
CA ALA A 92 -5.31 9.54 5.45
C ALA A 92 -5.20 8.91 6.85
N ALA A 93 -4.06 9.12 7.52
CA ALA A 93 -3.85 8.69 8.90
C ALA A 93 -4.83 9.38 9.84
N ALA A 94 -5.01 10.70 9.71
CA ALA A 94 -5.97 11.45 10.53
C ALA A 94 -7.40 10.91 10.32
N LYS A 95 -7.83 10.76 9.06
CA LYS A 95 -9.15 10.23 8.71
C LYS A 95 -9.35 8.81 9.23
N ALA A 96 -8.33 7.96 9.14
CA ALA A 96 -8.38 6.60 9.66
C ALA A 96 -8.60 6.58 11.18
N VAL A 97 -7.84 7.38 11.95
CA VAL A 97 -8.02 7.48 13.42
C VAL A 97 -9.39 8.06 13.77
N VAL A 98 -9.81 9.14 13.11
CA VAL A 98 -11.13 9.76 13.33
C VAL A 98 -12.25 8.76 13.07
N SER A 99 -12.16 8.01 11.96
CA SER A 99 -13.18 7.02 11.59
C SER A 99 -13.20 5.86 12.59
N PHE A 100 -12.02 5.42 13.03
CA PHE A 100 -11.85 4.35 14.01
C PHE A 100 -12.52 4.68 15.35
N VAL A 101 -12.41 5.93 15.84
CA VAL A 101 -13.03 6.34 17.11
C VAL A 101 -14.46 6.86 16.99
N GLY A 102 -15.10 6.75 15.82
CA GLY A 102 -16.54 7.05 15.66
C GLY A 102 -16.89 8.32 14.88
N GLY A 103 -15.93 8.97 14.21
CA GLY A 103 -16.20 9.87 13.09
C GLY A 103 -16.29 11.38 13.37
N ALA A 104 -16.08 11.84 14.61
CA ALA A 104 -16.18 13.26 14.96
C ALA A 104 -15.28 13.65 16.14
N VAL A 105 -13.95 13.56 15.96
CA VAL A 105 -12.97 13.92 16.98
C VAL A 105 -11.88 14.81 16.40
N ASN A 106 -11.37 15.75 17.19
CA ASN A 106 -10.14 16.44 16.89
C ASN A 106 -8.97 15.74 17.60
N LEU A 107 -8.00 15.22 16.84
CA LEU A 107 -6.90 14.42 17.40
C LEU A 107 -6.00 15.22 18.38
N ARG A 108 -6.04 16.56 18.33
CA ARG A 108 -5.16 17.46 19.08
C ARG A 108 -5.86 18.21 20.21
N GLU A 109 -7.13 17.94 20.45
CA GLU A 109 -7.86 18.62 21.53
C GLU A 109 -7.51 18.09 22.91
N ASP A 110 -7.71 18.95 23.91
CA ASP A 110 -7.75 18.52 25.30
C ASP A 110 -9.16 17.95 25.56
N TYR A 111 -9.27 16.62 25.47
CA TYR A 111 -10.54 15.91 25.66
C TYR A 111 -11.13 16.10 27.05
N ILE A 112 -10.29 16.36 28.06
CA ILE A 112 -10.73 16.55 29.44
C ILE A 112 -11.30 17.95 29.60
N ALA A 113 -10.57 18.97 29.18
CA ALA A 113 -11.04 20.36 29.25
C ALA A 113 -12.28 20.60 28.38
N ASN A 114 -12.39 19.94 27.23
CA ASN A 114 -13.53 20.06 26.32
C ASN A 114 -14.74 19.20 26.71
N GLY A 115 -14.63 18.36 27.75
CA GLY A 115 -15.72 17.51 28.22
C GLY A 115 -16.05 16.33 27.29
N ASP A 116 -15.14 15.95 26.39
CA ASP A 116 -15.27 14.76 25.55
C ASP A 116 -14.88 13.51 26.35
N SER A 117 -15.82 13.05 27.20
CA SER A 117 -15.61 11.91 28.08
C SER A 117 -15.34 10.61 27.32
N THR A 118 -15.91 10.45 26.12
CA THR A 118 -15.77 9.23 25.32
C THR A 118 -14.36 9.11 24.78
N THR A 119 -13.86 10.15 24.11
CA THR A 119 -12.49 10.17 23.60
C THR A 119 -11.48 10.17 24.73
N GLY A 120 -11.74 10.91 25.82
CA GLY A 120 -10.89 10.91 27.01
C GLY A 120 -10.76 9.52 27.64
N ALA A 121 -11.86 8.77 27.77
CA ALA A 121 -11.83 7.40 28.29
C ALA A 121 -11.04 6.45 27.38
N PHE A 122 -11.25 6.55 26.07
CA PHE A 122 -10.49 5.76 25.10
C PHE A 122 -8.99 6.08 25.16
N ALA A 123 -8.61 7.36 25.21
CA ALA A 123 -7.22 7.78 25.34
C ALA A 123 -6.55 7.21 26.60
N MET A 124 -7.25 7.21 27.75
CA MET A 124 -6.75 6.58 28.99
C MET A 124 -6.54 5.07 28.82
N GLN A 125 -7.48 4.36 28.18
CA GLN A 125 -7.34 2.92 27.92
C GLN A 125 -6.13 2.60 27.03
N VAL A 126 -5.86 3.43 26.02
CA VAL A 126 -4.67 3.28 25.18
C VAL A 126 -3.39 3.42 26.03
N VAL A 127 -3.33 4.42 26.89
CA VAL A 127 -2.18 4.63 27.78
C VAL A 127 -1.96 3.45 28.73
N ASP A 128 -3.03 2.95 29.35
CA ASP A 128 -2.95 1.75 30.20
C ASP A 128 -2.50 0.52 29.39
N LYS A 129 -2.97 0.38 28.15
CA LYS A 129 -2.56 -0.71 27.25
C LYS A 129 -1.07 -0.60 26.88
N VAL A 130 -0.55 0.59 26.58
CA VAL A 130 0.88 0.82 26.31
C VAL A 130 1.73 0.26 27.46
N ALA A 131 1.35 0.58 28.69
CA ALA A 131 2.11 0.17 29.86
C ALA A 131 2.13 -1.36 30.08
N GLN A 132 1.14 -2.11 29.56
CA GLN A 132 1.13 -3.58 29.61
C GLN A 132 2.25 -4.22 28.77
N PHE A 133 2.79 -3.51 27.78
CA PHE A 133 3.86 -3.99 26.91
C PHE A 133 5.26 -3.59 27.38
N ALA A 134 5.37 -3.05 28.59
CA ALA A 134 6.66 -2.60 29.12
C ALA A 134 7.64 -3.76 29.33
N LYS A 135 8.87 -3.55 28.89
CA LYS A 135 10.03 -4.41 29.18
C LYS A 135 11.02 -3.59 29.99
N ASN A 136 11.44 -4.09 31.15
CA ASN A 136 12.37 -3.40 32.06
C ASN A 136 11.90 -2.01 32.50
N GLY A 137 10.59 -1.82 32.70
CA GLY A 137 10.02 -0.54 33.18
C GLY A 137 9.90 0.54 32.09
N ALA A 138 10.12 0.20 30.82
CA ALA A 138 9.92 1.11 29.70
C ALA A 138 9.27 0.42 28.50
N VAL A 139 8.64 1.21 27.64
CA VAL A 139 8.13 0.79 26.33
C VAL A 139 8.90 1.57 25.27
N ASP A 140 9.59 0.86 24.39
CA ASP A 140 10.33 1.49 23.30
C ASP A 140 9.39 2.01 22.19
N ALA A 141 9.89 2.92 21.37
CA ALA A 141 9.09 3.57 20.32
C ALA A 141 8.52 2.58 19.29
N ASN A 142 9.25 1.51 18.94
CA ASN A 142 8.75 0.53 17.99
C ASN A 142 7.58 -0.25 18.59
N THR A 143 7.64 -0.58 19.89
CA THR A 143 6.55 -1.24 20.61
C THR A 143 5.32 -0.33 20.72
N VAL A 144 5.49 0.96 21.04
CA VAL A 144 4.36 1.93 21.05
C VAL A 144 3.70 2.00 19.68
N ARG A 145 4.50 2.19 18.61
CA ARG A 145 4.02 2.23 17.22
C ARG A 145 3.31 0.94 16.83
N GLY A 146 3.91 -0.21 17.13
CA GLY A 146 3.34 -1.53 16.86
C GLY A 146 1.97 -1.71 17.53
N LEU A 147 1.83 -1.28 18.79
CA LEU A 147 0.56 -1.29 19.50
C LEU A 147 -0.49 -0.38 18.87
N MET A 148 -0.16 0.88 18.56
CA MET A 148 -1.12 1.80 17.95
C MET A 148 -1.66 1.26 16.62
N ASN A 149 -0.76 0.71 15.81
CA ASN A 149 -1.10 0.10 14.53
C ASN A 149 -1.96 -1.16 14.72
N ALA A 150 -1.66 -1.97 15.74
CA ALA A 150 -2.44 -3.15 16.07
C ALA A 150 -3.87 -2.79 16.50
N ILE A 151 -4.04 -1.74 17.32
CA ILE A 151 -5.36 -1.30 17.80
C ILE A 151 -6.26 -0.94 16.61
N VAL A 152 -5.74 -0.17 15.66
CA VAL A 152 -6.47 0.21 14.44
C VAL A 152 -6.77 -1.03 13.58
N LEU A 153 -5.77 -1.87 13.33
CA LEU A 153 -5.90 -3.07 12.49
C LEU A 153 -6.91 -4.08 13.06
N LYS A 154 -6.94 -4.25 14.39
CA LYS A 154 -7.79 -5.21 15.09
C LYS A 154 -9.16 -4.64 15.48
N GLY A 155 -9.44 -3.39 15.14
CA GLY A 155 -10.73 -2.76 15.41
C GLY A 155 -11.01 -2.51 16.89
N GLY A 156 -9.99 -2.48 17.76
CA GLY A 156 -10.17 -2.29 19.19
C GLY A 156 -8.97 -2.72 20.05
N ILE A 157 -8.88 -2.15 21.25
CA ILE A 157 -7.78 -2.36 22.21
C ILE A 157 -7.74 -3.80 22.74
N ASP A 158 -8.91 -4.39 23.00
CA ASP A 158 -9.04 -5.70 23.62
C ASP A 158 -8.66 -6.86 22.69
N ASN A 159 -8.64 -6.60 21.38
CA ASN A 159 -8.33 -7.60 20.35
C ASN A 159 -6.82 -7.72 20.06
N VAL A 160 -5.98 -6.91 20.72
CA VAL A 160 -4.54 -6.84 20.45
C VAL A 160 -3.74 -7.78 21.35
N THR A 161 -2.92 -8.62 20.72
CA THR A 161 -1.99 -9.56 21.38
C THR A 161 -0.54 -9.12 21.25
N GLN A 162 0.37 -9.74 22.03
CA GLN A 162 1.81 -9.52 21.89
C GLN A 162 2.35 -9.84 20.50
N ALA A 163 1.85 -10.92 19.88
CA ALA A 163 2.27 -11.31 18.54
C ALA A 163 1.89 -10.24 17.49
N ASP A 164 0.70 -9.61 17.63
CA ASP A 164 0.29 -8.52 16.75
C ASP A 164 1.26 -7.32 16.89
N VAL A 165 1.60 -6.95 18.14
CA VAL A 165 2.51 -5.84 18.43
C VAL A 165 3.92 -6.13 17.91
N ASP A 166 4.48 -7.30 18.19
CA ASP A 166 5.83 -7.68 17.75
C ASP A 166 5.93 -7.69 16.22
N THR A 167 4.91 -8.21 15.53
CA THR A 167 4.83 -8.24 14.06
C THR A 167 4.86 -6.83 13.49
N LEU A 168 4.07 -5.90 14.04
CA LEU A 168 3.99 -4.53 13.56
C LEU A 168 5.21 -3.69 13.98
N ALA A 169 5.79 -3.96 15.16
CA ALA A 169 6.99 -3.30 15.66
C ALA A 169 8.24 -3.66 14.84
N ALA A 170 8.28 -4.85 14.24
CA ALA A 170 9.37 -5.28 13.36
C ALA A 170 9.37 -4.58 12.00
N LYS A 171 8.21 -4.06 11.54
CA LYS A 171 8.10 -3.37 10.25
C LYS A 171 9.00 -2.13 10.18
N PRO A 172 9.66 -1.82 9.05
CA PRO A 172 10.43 -0.60 8.91
C PRO A 172 9.59 0.66 9.17
N VAL A 173 10.23 1.67 9.76
CA VAL A 173 9.62 2.98 10.02
C VAL A 173 9.87 3.87 8.81
N LEU A 174 8.81 4.37 8.20
CA LEU A 174 8.91 5.36 7.14
C LEU A 174 9.07 6.74 7.80
N SER A 175 10.32 7.21 7.92
CA SER A 175 10.66 8.15 9.01
C SER A 175 10.87 9.61 8.60
N THR A 176 10.99 9.98 7.32
CA THR A 176 11.00 11.42 6.95
C THR A 176 10.58 11.65 5.52
N ASP A 177 9.86 12.74 5.29
CA ASP A 177 9.69 13.36 3.98
C ASP A 177 11.06 13.67 3.35
N VAL A 178 11.36 13.07 2.20
CA VAL A 178 12.58 13.39 1.44
C VAL A 178 12.17 14.15 0.20
N ASP A 179 12.79 15.31 -0.01
CA ASP A 179 12.56 16.12 -1.20
C ASP A 179 12.65 15.27 -2.49
N ALA A 180 11.56 15.24 -3.25
CA ALA A 180 11.39 14.37 -4.41
C ALA A 180 12.44 14.67 -5.49
N LYS A 181 12.82 15.94 -5.67
CA LYS A 181 13.86 16.33 -6.63
C LYS A 181 15.22 15.79 -6.23
N THR A 182 15.53 15.80 -4.94
CA THR A 182 16.77 15.24 -4.39
C THR A 182 16.81 13.71 -4.54
N VAL A 183 15.68 13.04 -4.28
CA VAL A 183 15.55 11.58 -4.45
C VAL A 183 15.83 11.17 -5.90
N LEU A 184 15.18 11.86 -6.84
CA LEU A 184 15.19 11.53 -8.27
C LEU A 184 16.35 12.17 -9.06
N ALA A 185 17.29 12.82 -8.37
CA ALA A 185 18.50 13.36 -8.99
C ALA A 185 19.39 12.25 -9.59
N ASP A 186 19.32 11.03 -9.05
CA ASP A 186 19.90 9.84 -9.64
C ASP A 186 18.86 8.74 -9.72
N ASP A 187 19.08 7.79 -10.62
CA ASP A 187 18.27 6.59 -10.70
C ASP A 187 18.26 5.79 -9.38
N LEU A 188 17.10 5.20 -9.11
CA LEU A 188 16.89 4.35 -7.95
C LEU A 188 16.53 2.95 -8.40
N TYR A 189 16.90 1.96 -7.58
CA TYR A 189 16.79 0.55 -7.94
C TYR A 189 16.01 -0.19 -6.86
N GLY A 190 14.97 -0.90 -7.27
CA GLY A 190 14.11 -1.71 -6.41
C GLY A 190 14.17 -3.18 -6.79
N TYR A 191 14.04 -4.06 -5.81
CA TYR A 191 13.83 -5.47 -6.08
C TYR A 191 12.49 -5.65 -6.80
N HIS A 192 12.43 -6.58 -7.76
CA HIS A 192 11.17 -6.96 -8.41
C HIS A 192 10.86 -8.41 -8.09
N GLU A 193 11.38 -9.34 -8.90
CA GLU A 193 11.31 -10.79 -8.64
C GLU A 193 12.27 -11.55 -9.58
N TYR A 194 12.21 -12.88 -9.53
CA TYR A 194 12.75 -13.72 -10.60
C TYR A 194 11.69 -13.95 -11.68
N LEU A 195 11.99 -13.54 -12.91
CA LEU A 195 11.11 -13.73 -14.07
C LEU A 195 11.72 -14.69 -15.08
N GLY A 196 10.88 -15.45 -15.77
CA GLY A 196 11.31 -16.23 -16.92
C GLY A 196 11.60 -15.31 -18.10
N LEU A 197 12.82 -15.31 -18.63
CA LEU A 197 13.11 -14.68 -19.92
C LEU A 197 13.10 -15.71 -21.04
N ASN A 198 12.37 -15.40 -22.11
CA ASN A 198 12.23 -16.21 -23.32
C ASN A 198 13.61 -16.62 -23.86
N GLY A 199 13.84 -17.94 -23.96
CA GLY A 199 15.09 -18.51 -24.45
C GLY A 199 16.28 -18.51 -23.48
N VAL A 200 16.12 -17.98 -22.26
CA VAL A 200 17.19 -17.97 -21.22
C VAL A 200 16.78 -18.73 -19.97
N GLY A 201 15.49 -18.66 -19.56
CA GLY A 201 15.00 -19.24 -18.31
C GLY A 201 14.85 -18.19 -17.21
N SER A 202 14.79 -18.62 -15.96
CA SER A 202 14.61 -17.73 -14.80
C SER A 202 15.81 -16.79 -14.63
N VAL A 203 15.55 -15.49 -14.56
CA VAL A 203 16.57 -14.44 -14.35
C VAL A 203 16.11 -13.47 -13.27
N GLN A 204 17.08 -12.93 -12.52
CA GLN A 204 16.76 -11.90 -11.54
C GLN A 204 16.39 -10.61 -12.26
N THR A 205 15.32 -9.97 -11.79
CA THR A 205 14.86 -8.68 -12.31
C THR A 205 14.89 -7.59 -11.24
N ARG A 206 14.97 -6.35 -11.70
CA ARG A 206 14.87 -5.17 -10.84
C ARG A 206 14.07 -4.08 -11.53
N ASN A 207 13.46 -3.24 -10.71
CA ASN A 207 12.88 -1.99 -11.15
C ASN A 207 13.95 -0.88 -11.06
N ARG A 208 14.05 -0.06 -12.10
CA ARG A 208 14.87 1.15 -12.12
C ARG A 208 13.96 2.36 -12.30
N LEU A 209 13.82 3.16 -11.26
CA LEU A 209 13.08 4.42 -11.29
C LEU A 209 13.97 5.51 -11.89
N ILE A 210 13.52 6.09 -13.00
CA ILE A 210 14.27 7.05 -13.81
C ILE A 210 13.45 8.32 -13.95
N GLN A 211 14.07 9.48 -13.73
CA GLN A 211 13.51 10.77 -14.13
C GLN A 211 14.33 11.34 -15.31
N ASN A 212 13.66 11.71 -16.39
CA ASN A 212 14.25 12.37 -17.54
C ASN A 212 13.37 13.55 -18.00
N GLY A 213 13.68 14.13 -19.18
CA GLY A 213 12.92 15.25 -19.73
C GLY A 213 11.46 14.93 -20.08
N ASP A 214 11.15 13.65 -20.32
CA ASP A 214 9.80 13.18 -20.67
C ASP A 214 8.94 12.90 -19.43
N GLY A 215 9.56 12.71 -18.26
CA GLY A 215 8.87 12.49 -17.00
C GLY A 215 9.56 11.46 -16.12
N VAL A 216 8.77 10.70 -15.37
CA VAL A 216 9.23 9.62 -14.49
C VAL A 216 8.70 8.29 -15.00
N ARG A 217 9.57 7.28 -15.07
CA ARG A 217 9.19 5.91 -15.45
C ARG A 217 9.89 4.87 -14.57
N MET A 218 9.28 3.68 -14.48
CA MET A 218 9.90 2.50 -13.87
C MET A 218 10.28 1.52 -14.99
N ALA A 219 11.58 1.33 -15.20
CA ALA A 219 12.12 0.41 -16.18
C ALA A 219 12.36 -0.97 -15.55
N LEU A 220 11.97 -2.04 -16.24
CA LEU A 220 12.28 -3.40 -15.82
C LEU A 220 13.60 -3.85 -16.44
N GLU A 221 14.59 -4.18 -15.61
CA GLU A 221 15.90 -4.67 -16.05
C GLU A 221 16.10 -6.13 -15.62
N ALA A 222 16.69 -6.95 -16.51
CA ALA A 222 17.12 -8.31 -16.21
C ALA A 222 18.63 -8.38 -16.02
N TYR A 223 19.08 -9.24 -15.10
CA TYR A 223 20.49 -9.54 -14.90
C TYR A 223 20.90 -10.73 -15.76
N GLN A 224 21.76 -10.49 -16.75
CA GLN A 224 22.26 -11.51 -17.68
C GLN A 224 23.71 -11.26 -18.04
N ASN A 225 24.50 -12.33 -18.20
CA ASN A 225 25.91 -12.22 -18.60
C ASN A 225 26.69 -11.23 -17.72
N SER A 226 26.43 -11.25 -16.41
CA SER A 226 27.02 -10.36 -15.41
C SER A 226 26.74 -8.86 -15.60
N ARG A 227 25.63 -8.50 -16.24
CA ARG A 227 25.20 -7.10 -16.43
C ARG A 227 23.69 -6.95 -16.37
N TRP A 228 23.25 -5.76 -16.01
CA TRP A 228 21.85 -5.36 -16.13
C TRP A 228 21.58 -4.86 -17.54
N THR A 229 20.49 -5.33 -18.13
CA THR A 229 19.97 -4.87 -19.42
C THR A 229 18.48 -4.63 -19.27
N GLU A 230 17.93 -3.67 -20.00
CA GLU A 230 16.48 -3.46 -20.15
C GLU A 230 16.05 -4.28 -21.37
N PRO A 231 15.53 -5.53 -21.21
CA PRO A 231 15.12 -6.35 -22.33
C PRO A 231 13.90 -5.72 -23.00
N SER A 232 13.61 -6.15 -24.23
CA SER A 232 12.32 -5.83 -24.82
C SER A 232 11.22 -6.41 -23.94
N ALA A 233 10.13 -5.68 -23.79
CA ALA A 233 9.13 -5.98 -22.79
C ALA A 233 8.40 -7.31 -23.10
N ASP A 234 8.31 -7.70 -24.38
CA ASP A 234 7.86 -9.02 -24.87
C ASP A 234 8.79 -10.21 -24.52
N SER A 235 9.92 -9.95 -23.85
CA SER A 235 10.91 -10.99 -23.54
C SER A 235 10.59 -11.77 -22.27
N PHE A 236 9.71 -11.28 -21.38
CA PHE A 236 9.42 -11.92 -20.08
C PHE A 236 8.14 -12.75 -20.06
N THR A 237 7.23 -12.51 -20.99
CA THR A 237 5.86 -13.02 -20.91
C THR A 237 5.37 -13.42 -22.30
N SER A 238 4.34 -14.26 -22.34
CA SER A 238 3.51 -14.45 -23.54
C SER A 238 2.46 -13.33 -23.64
N TYR A 239 2.77 -12.14 -23.13
CA TYR A 239 1.81 -11.05 -23.04
C TYR A 239 1.44 -10.57 -24.43
N ILE A 240 0.14 -10.54 -24.70
CA ILE A 240 -0.40 -10.18 -26.01
C ILE A 240 -1.12 -8.83 -26.01
N GLY A 241 -1.08 -8.11 -24.89
CA GLY A 241 -1.65 -6.77 -24.72
C GLY A 241 -2.73 -6.68 -23.65
N HIS A 242 -3.16 -5.45 -23.37
CA HIS A 242 -4.30 -5.16 -22.50
C HIS A 242 -5.06 -3.92 -22.98
N TYR A 243 -6.25 -3.71 -22.44
CA TYR A 243 -6.94 -2.43 -22.49
C TYR A 243 -6.99 -1.83 -21.10
N GLN A 244 -6.83 -0.52 -20.99
CA GLN A 244 -6.94 0.18 -19.73
C GLN A 244 -8.08 1.19 -19.82
N MET A 245 -8.87 1.31 -18.76
CA MET A 245 -9.90 2.35 -18.69
C MET A 245 -9.23 3.67 -18.33
N LYS A 246 -9.52 4.72 -19.09
CA LYS A 246 -9.06 6.08 -18.83
C LYS A 246 -9.89 6.72 -17.72
N ALA A 247 -9.38 7.81 -17.16
CA ALA A 247 -10.04 8.55 -16.09
C ALA A 247 -11.45 9.08 -16.49
N ASP A 248 -11.69 9.32 -17.79
CA ASP A 248 -12.99 9.73 -18.32
C ASP A 248 -13.99 8.57 -18.56
N GLY A 249 -13.59 7.34 -18.23
CA GLY A 249 -14.38 6.13 -18.41
C GLY A 249 -14.30 5.49 -19.81
N SER A 250 -13.63 6.12 -20.78
CA SER A 250 -13.36 5.53 -22.08
C SER A 250 -12.23 4.49 -22.01
N TRP A 251 -12.09 3.63 -23.02
CA TRP A 251 -11.01 2.66 -23.11
C TRP A 251 -9.84 3.20 -23.94
N THR A 252 -8.63 2.75 -23.64
CA THR A 252 -7.47 2.92 -24.53
C THR A 252 -7.64 2.09 -25.80
N ASN A 253 -6.82 2.38 -26.81
CA ASN A 253 -6.53 1.38 -27.84
C ASN A 253 -5.80 0.18 -27.20
N LEU A 254 -5.64 -0.91 -27.95
CA LEU A 254 -4.81 -2.02 -27.50
C LEU A 254 -3.41 -1.52 -27.12
N LEU A 255 -3.05 -1.73 -25.86
CA LEU A 255 -1.76 -1.37 -25.31
C LEU A 255 -0.83 -2.59 -25.39
N GLY A 256 0.37 -2.35 -25.91
CA GLY A 256 1.46 -3.31 -25.84
C GLY A 256 2.27 -3.13 -24.55
N GLU A 257 3.18 -4.05 -24.31
CA GLU A 257 4.04 -4.00 -23.12
C GLU A 257 4.97 -2.75 -23.13
N THR A 258 5.33 -2.23 -24.31
CA THR A 258 6.08 -0.96 -24.42
C THR A 258 5.32 0.25 -23.90
N ASP A 259 3.98 0.22 -23.92
CA ASP A 259 3.15 1.30 -23.40
C ASP A 259 3.20 1.36 -21.86
N GLN A 260 3.39 0.21 -21.19
CA GLN A 260 3.48 0.11 -19.73
C GLN A 260 4.72 0.82 -19.16
N HIS A 261 5.77 0.98 -19.97
CA HIS A 261 7.03 1.60 -19.56
C HIS A 261 7.16 3.07 -19.94
N LYS A 262 6.09 3.70 -20.46
CA LYS A 262 6.10 5.12 -20.81
C LYS A 262 6.32 6.01 -19.59
N ALA A 263 7.09 7.07 -19.78
CA ALA A 263 7.28 8.08 -18.75
C ALA A 263 5.99 8.86 -18.50
N SER A 264 5.60 8.93 -17.24
CA SER A 264 4.50 9.76 -16.76
C SER A 264 5.01 11.21 -16.60
N PRO A 265 4.46 12.19 -17.34
CA PRO A 265 4.91 13.57 -17.27
C PRO A 265 4.81 14.16 -15.87
N VAL A 266 5.83 14.92 -15.46
CA VAL A 266 5.83 15.63 -14.17
C VAL A 266 4.96 16.87 -14.26
N VAL A 267 3.93 16.94 -13.42
CA VAL A 267 3.07 18.12 -13.26
C VAL A 267 3.66 19.08 -12.24
N SER A 268 4.11 18.57 -11.08
CA SER A 268 4.77 19.36 -10.05
C SER A 268 5.64 18.50 -9.12
N ALA A 269 6.66 19.09 -8.52
CA ALA A 269 7.46 18.46 -7.47
C ALA A 269 7.69 19.47 -6.33
N VAL A 270 7.06 19.23 -5.18
CA VAL A 270 7.05 20.11 -4.01
C VAL A 270 7.34 19.30 -2.76
N GLY A 271 8.46 19.59 -2.09
CA GLY A 271 8.90 18.81 -0.94
C GLY A 271 9.01 17.33 -1.29
N ASN A 272 8.44 16.46 -0.46
CA ASN A 272 8.42 15.01 -0.67
C ASN A 272 7.46 14.51 -1.76
N THR A 273 6.66 15.39 -2.34
CA THR A 273 5.56 15.01 -3.21
C THR A 273 5.90 15.29 -4.66
N LEU A 274 5.74 14.26 -5.47
CA LEU A 274 5.80 14.32 -6.92
C LEU A 274 4.39 14.08 -7.48
N THR A 275 3.88 15.03 -8.25
CA THR A 275 2.62 14.89 -8.98
C THR A 275 2.92 14.66 -10.45
N LEU A 276 2.30 13.64 -11.00
CA LEU A 276 2.46 13.11 -12.35
C LEU A 276 1.10 13.04 -13.05
N SER A 277 1.11 13.09 -14.37
CA SER A 277 -0.01 12.62 -15.20
C SER A 277 0.31 11.21 -15.65
N ASP A 278 -0.57 10.25 -15.41
CA ASP A 278 -0.40 8.89 -15.90
C ASP A 278 -0.36 8.90 -17.44
N ALA A 279 0.70 8.33 -18.02
CA ALA A 279 0.98 8.42 -19.45
C ALA A 279 -0.04 7.67 -20.33
N ILE A 280 -0.79 6.73 -19.76
CA ILE A 280 -1.71 5.86 -20.49
C ILE A 280 -3.14 6.35 -20.34
N THR A 281 -3.55 6.63 -19.12
CA THR A 281 -4.94 6.95 -18.76
C THR A 281 -5.20 8.45 -18.69
N GLY A 282 -4.16 9.27 -18.57
CA GLY A 282 -4.26 10.71 -18.31
C GLY A 282 -4.73 11.07 -16.90
N GLY A 283 -4.92 10.08 -16.02
CA GLY A 283 -5.33 10.30 -14.63
C GLY A 283 -4.20 10.88 -13.77
N GLY A 284 -4.57 11.50 -12.65
CA GLY A 284 -3.61 12.07 -11.71
C GLY A 284 -2.92 10.98 -10.89
N LEU A 285 -1.59 11.03 -10.86
CA LEU A 285 -0.75 10.19 -10.01
C LEU A 285 0.05 11.08 -9.06
N LYS A 286 0.07 10.73 -7.78
CA LYS A 286 0.91 11.37 -6.78
C LYS A 286 1.81 10.33 -6.14
N ILE A 287 3.11 10.62 -6.04
CA ILE A 287 4.09 9.79 -5.33
C ILE A 287 4.65 10.62 -4.17
N GLU A 288 4.50 10.12 -2.95
CA GLU A 288 5.17 10.66 -1.76
C GLU A 288 6.44 9.84 -1.49
N PHE A 289 7.59 10.49 -1.42
CA PHE A 289 8.86 9.83 -1.12
C PHE A 289 9.23 9.95 0.36
N ARG A 290 9.52 8.81 0.97
CA ARG A 290 9.94 8.73 2.37
C ARG A 290 11.26 8.00 2.52
N ARG A 291 12.10 8.51 3.41
CA ARG A 291 13.33 7.82 3.80
C ARG A 291 12.99 6.63 4.67
N VAL A 292 13.76 5.56 4.50
CA VAL A 292 13.77 4.42 5.41
C VAL A 292 15.20 4.16 5.82
N ASN A 293 15.47 4.24 7.13
CA ASN A 293 16.74 3.79 7.66
C ASN A 293 16.78 2.26 7.68
N VAL A 294 17.61 1.69 6.81
CA VAL A 294 17.84 0.24 6.72
C VAL A 294 19.16 -0.16 7.37
N GLY A 295 19.98 0.80 7.79
CA GLY A 295 21.32 0.56 8.30
C GLY A 295 21.34 -0.39 9.48
N SER A 296 22.27 -1.34 9.45
CA SER A 296 22.44 -2.41 10.44
C SER A 296 21.27 -3.39 10.57
N LYS A 297 20.16 -3.20 9.86
CA LYS A 297 19.06 -4.18 9.80
C LYS A 297 19.45 -5.35 8.91
N THR A 298 18.97 -6.53 9.23
CA THR A 298 19.09 -7.67 8.31
C THR A 298 18.31 -7.38 7.02
N PHE A 299 18.71 -7.99 5.91
CA PHE A 299 17.97 -7.80 4.66
C PHE A 299 16.51 -8.26 4.79
N VAL A 300 16.25 -9.33 5.55
CA VAL A 300 14.89 -9.84 5.79
C VAL A 300 14.04 -8.81 6.53
N GLU A 301 14.52 -8.26 7.64
CA GLU A 301 13.79 -7.25 8.43
C GLU A 301 13.51 -5.98 7.59
N ALA A 302 14.49 -5.54 6.81
CA ALA A 302 14.35 -4.33 6.02
C ALA A 302 13.51 -4.51 4.75
N MET A 303 13.40 -5.74 4.21
CA MET A 303 12.69 -6.04 2.96
C MET A 303 11.38 -6.83 3.16
N THR A 304 10.91 -7.01 4.40
CA THR A 304 9.80 -7.93 4.74
C THR A 304 8.53 -7.73 3.89
N ASP A 305 8.17 -6.48 3.59
CA ASP A 305 6.97 -6.12 2.81
C ASP A 305 7.24 -5.98 1.30
N TRP A 306 8.50 -6.09 0.85
CA TRP A 306 8.91 -5.84 -0.55
C TRP A 306 9.57 -7.04 -1.26
N ILE A 307 9.96 -8.09 -0.52
CA ILE A 307 10.27 -9.41 -1.06
C ILE A 307 9.13 -10.32 -0.61
N LYS A 308 8.30 -10.78 -1.54
CA LYS A 308 7.10 -11.57 -1.22
C LYS A 308 7.35 -13.07 -1.25
N GLU A 309 8.45 -13.49 -1.86
CA GLU A 309 8.81 -14.88 -2.06
C GLU A 309 9.39 -15.49 -0.78
N ASP A 310 8.63 -16.39 -0.15
CA ASP A 310 9.01 -17.04 1.11
C ASP A 310 10.37 -17.73 1.02
N TYR A 311 10.63 -18.46 -0.07
CA TYR A 311 11.91 -19.15 -0.26
C TYR A 311 13.11 -18.19 -0.27
N ILE A 312 12.94 -16.98 -0.81
CA ILE A 312 13.97 -15.94 -0.75
C ILE A 312 14.08 -15.42 0.67
N ARG A 313 12.98 -15.01 1.30
CA ARG A 313 13.00 -14.46 2.66
C ARG A 313 13.63 -15.42 3.67
N GLU A 314 13.31 -16.70 3.59
CA GLU A 314 13.82 -17.75 4.48
C GLU A 314 15.30 -18.06 4.25
N ALA A 315 15.80 -17.90 3.02
CA ALA A 315 17.19 -18.16 2.65
C ALA A 315 18.09 -16.92 2.67
N LEU A 316 17.52 -15.71 2.67
CA LEU A 316 18.26 -14.46 2.60
C LEU A 316 19.10 -14.25 3.88
N ARG A 317 20.38 -13.91 3.70
CA ARG A 317 21.35 -13.74 4.79
C ARG A 317 22.09 -12.42 4.66
N GLY A 318 22.55 -11.90 5.78
CA GLY A 318 23.31 -10.65 5.87
C GLY A 318 22.46 -9.45 6.26
N SER A 319 23.12 -8.30 6.30
CA SER A 319 22.55 -7.05 6.77
C SER A 319 23.05 -5.89 5.91
N PHE A 320 22.24 -4.84 5.87
CA PHE A 320 22.68 -3.56 5.33
C PHE A 320 23.79 -2.96 6.22
N PRO A 321 24.79 -2.29 5.65
CA PRO A 321 25.84 -1.64 6.42
C PRO A 321 25.26 -0.50 7.27
N ALA A 322 25.96 -0.16 8.35
CA ALA A 322 25.57 0.97 9.19
C ALA A 322 25.44 2.25 8.35
N GLY A 323 24.34 2.99 8.55
CA GLY A 323 24.04 4.22 7.81
C GLY A 323 23.46 4.02 6.41
N ALA A 324 23.16 2.78 5.98
CA ALA A 324 22.45 2.56 4.73
C ALA A 324 21.01 3.10 4.80
N GLU A 325 20.60 3.75 3.70
CA GLU A 325 19.27 4.32 3.54
C GLU A 325 18.58 3.71 2.31
N GLY A 326 17.27 3.52 2.42
CA GLY A 326 16.36 3.28 1.32
C GLY A 326 15.36 4.43 1.18
N VAL A 327 14.64 4.42 0.06
CA VAL A 327 13.52 5.32 -0.18
C VAL A 327 12.30 4.47 -0.50
N VAL A 328 11.17 4.80 0.12
CA VAL A 328 9.87 4.24 -0.24
C VAL A 328 9.09 5.30 -1.00
N GLY A 329 8.63 4.95 -2.20
CA GLY A 329 7.66 5.74 -2.94
C GLY A 329 6.27 5.21 -2.67
N ILE A 330 5.37 6.08 -2.23
CA ILE A 330 3.97 5.75 -1.91
C ILE A 330 3.10 6.41 -2.97
N SER A 331 2.42 5.58 -3.76
CA SER A 331 1.65 6.01 -4.92
C SER A 331 0.17 6.14 -4.59
N TYR A 332 -0.42 7.25 -5.01
CA TYR A 332 -1.83 7.59 -4.89
C TYR A 332 -2.37 7.90 -6.29
N ARG A 333 -3.54 7.36 -6.64
CA ARG A 333 -4.24 7.69 -7.88
C ARG A 333 -5.54 8.40 -7.56
N ASP A 334 -5.96 9.33 -8.40
CA ASP A 334 -7.28 9.96 -8.30
C ASP A 334 -8.37 9.21 -9.10
N TYR A 335 -8.02 8.07 -9.70
CA TYR A 335 -8.87 7.25 -10.53
C TYR A 335 -8.65 5.76 -10.24
N ASP A 336 -9.67 4.95 -10.55
CA ASP A 336 -9.58 3.49 -10.49
C ASP A 336 -8.72 2.99 -11.66
N ASN A 337 -7.68 2.23 -11.36
CA ASN A 337 -6.92 1.55 -12.40
C ASN A 337 -7.66 0.27 -12.79
N ILE A 338 -8.23 0.22 -13.99
CA ILE A 338 -8.98 -0.94 -14.50
C ILE A 338 -8.33 -1.45 -15.77
N GLU A 339 -7.92 -2.71 -15.75
CA GLU A 339 -7.17 -3.37 -16.82
C GLU A 339 -7.90 -4.64 -17.29
N LEU A 340 -7.96 -4.81 -18.61
CA LEU A 340 -8.50 -5.99 -19.30
C LEU A 340 -7.36 -6.71 -19.98
N ASP A 341 -6.71 -7.63 -19.26
CA ASP A 341 -5.57 -8.38 -19.79
C ASP A 341 -6.01 -9.36 -20.86
N LEU A 342 -5.28 -9.38 -21.97
CA LEU A 342 -5.52 -10.34 -23.02
C LEU A 342 -4.66 -11.59 -22.78
N GLN A 343 -5.33 -12.74 -22.76
CA GLN A 343 -4.69 -14.03 -22.60
C GLN A 343 -4.90 -14.89 -23.85
N THR A 344 -3.89 -15.69 -24.17
CA THR A 344 -3.99 -16.69 -25.24
C THR A 344 -4.99 -17.78 -24.86
N CYS A 345 -5.55 -18.48 -25.85
CA CYS A 345 -6.53 -19.55 -25.60
C CYS A 345 -5.89 -20.91 -25.24
N GLY A 346 -4.61 -20.92 -24.88
CA GLY A 346 -3.84 -22.17 -24.79
C GLY A 346 -3.93 -22.98 -26.08
N VAL A 347 -4.28 -24.26 -25.97
CA VAL A 347 -4.35 -25.20 -27.10
C VAL A 347 -5.71 -25.25 -27.81
N ASP A 348 -6.79 -24.77 -27.20
CA ASP A 348 -8.13 -24.81 -27.82
C ASP A 348 -8.38 -23.56 -28.66
N GLN A 349 -7.95 -23.65 -29.92
CA GLN A 349 -8.10 -22.55 -30.87
C GLN A 349 -9.56 -22.23 -31.20
N SER A 350 -10.51 -23.11 -30.88
CA SER A 350 -11.93 -22.83 -31.14
C SER A 350 -12.45 -21.67 -30.31
N GLN A 351 -11.82 -21.34 -29.18
CA GLN A 351 -12.27 -20.28 -28.27
C GLN A 351 -11.76 -18.88 -28.64
N TYR A 352 -10.91 -18.76 -29.66
CA TYR A 352 -10.37 -17.46 -30.08
C TYR A 352 -11.46 -16.52 -30.57
N ILE A 353 -11.37 -15.28 -30.10
CA ILE A 353 -11.92 -14.10 -30.78
C ILE A 353 -10.77 -13.25 -31.29
N VAL A 354 -11.03 -12.46 -32.33
CA VAL A 354 -10.07 -11.48 -32.86
C VAL A 354 -10.59 -10.08 -32.55
N GLN A 355 -9.79 -9.28 -31.87
CA GLN A 355 -10.07 -7.88 -31.56
C GLN A 355 -8.78 -7.08 -31.78
N ASP A 356 -8.87 -5.95 -32.48
CA ASP A 356 -7.72 -5.10 -32.81
C ASP A 356 -6.52 -5.85 -33.41
N GLY A 357 -6.80 -6.89 -34.19
CA GLY A 357 -5.79 -7.72 -34.87
C GLY A 357 -5.13 -8.78 -33.98
N VAL A 358 -5.53 -8.92 -32.72
CA VAL A 358 -5.00 -9.91 -31.78
C VAL A 358 -6.02 -10.99 -31.47
N SER A 359 -5.57 -12.24 -31.49
CA SER A 359 -6.37 -13.41 -31.12
C SER A 359 -6.25 -13.68 -29.61
N HIS A 360 -7.37 -13.67 -28.89
CA HIS A 360 -7.39 -13.92 -27.43
C HIS A 360 -8.66 -14.64 -26.97
N CYS A 361 -8.68 -15.03 -25.69
CA CYS A 361 -9.80 -15.72 -25.03
C CYS A 361 -10.49 -14.91 -23.92
N ASN A 362 -10.07 -13.66 -23.69
CA ASN A 362 -10.75 -12.81 -22.71
C ASN A 362 -12.12 -12.31 -23.23
N TRP A 363 -13.14 -13.14 -23.04
CA TRP A 363 -14.55 -12.83 -23.28
C TRP A 363 -15.45 -13.62 -22.32
N VAL A 364 -16.65 -13.09 -22.09
CA VAL A 364 -17.69 -13.64 -21.22
C VAL A 364 -19.00 -13.73 -21.99
N GLY A 365 -19.77 -14.78 -21.73
CA GLY A 365 -21.08 -15.00 -22.35
C GLY A 365 -20.98 -15.83 -23.62
N ASP A 366 -21.40 -15.28 -24.76
CA ASP A 366 -21.31 -15.92 -26.07
C ASP A 366 -20.34 -15.16 -26.97
N LYS A 367 -19.25 -15.83 -27.37
CA LYS A 367 -18.24 -15.29 -28.28
C LYS A 367 -18.77 -14.86 -29.65
N SER A 368 -19.94 -15.30 -30.07
CA SER A 368 -20.59 -14.89 -31.32
C SER A 368 -21.50 -13.67 -31.14
N THR A 369 -21.84 -13.31 -29.90
CA THR A 369 -22.73 -12.19 -29.59
C THR A 369 -21.96 -10.88 -29.46
N THR A 370 -22.45 -9.84 -30.13
CA THR A 370 -22.00 -8.46 -29.92
C THR A 370 -22.91 -7.79 -28.91
N TYR A 371 -22.35 -7.47 -27.75
CA TYR A 371 -23.04 -6.80 -26.66
C TYR A 371 -23.02 -5.28 -26.82
N THR A 372 -24.03 -4.61 -26.29
CA THR A 372 -24.19 -3.14 -26.28
C THR A 372 -24.34 -2.59 -24.87
N SER A 373 -24.69 -3.44 -23.90
CA SER A 373 -24.72 -3.13 -22.47
C SER A 373 -24.35 -4.38 -21.66
N LEU A 374 -23.76 -4.16 -20.48
CA LEU A 374 -23.56 -5.22 -19.48
C LEU A 374 -24.89 -5.80 -18.96
N ASP A 375 -26.00 -5.07 -19.07
CA ASP A 375 -27.33 -5.57 -18.68
C ASP A 375 -27.72 -6.85 -19.40
N GLN A 376 -27.21 -7.05 -20.61
CA GLN A 376 -27.53 -8.22 -21.42
C GLN A 376 -27.01 -9.54 -20.84
N ILE A 377 -26.13 -9.50 -19.83
CA ILE A 377 -25.71 -10.70 -19.08
C ILE A 377 -26.28 -10.75 -17.65
N THR A 378 -26.98 -9.71 -17.20
CA THR A 378 -27.60 -9.72 -15.87
C THR A 378 -28.76 -10.72 -15.85
N GLY A 379 -28.83 -11.56 -14.82
CA GLY A 379 -29.77 -12.67 -14.69
C GLY A 379 -29.42 -13.88 -15.55
N THR A 380 -28.30 -13.86 -16.29
CA THR A 380 -27.82 -15.00 -17.07
C THR A 380 -26.64 -15.67 -16.38
N GLU A 381 -26.54 -16.98 -16.54
CA GLU A 381 -25.36 -17.74 -16.11
C GLU A 381 -24.29 -17.69 -17.20
N PHE A 382 -23.07 -17.30 -16.85
CA PHE A 382 -21.93 -17.29 -17.74
C PHE A 382 -20.72 -17.96 -17.11
N LEU A 383 -19.78 -18.38 -17.96
CA LEU A 383 -18.50 -18.93 -17.50
C LEU A 383 -17.52 -17.80 -17.23
N MET A 384 -16.96 -17.80 -16.03
CA MET A 384 -15.74 -17.07 -15.68
C MET A 384 -14.60 -18.09 -15.70
N ASN A 385 -13.49 -17.75 -16.37
CA ASN A 385 -12.26 -18.56 -16.55
C ASN A 385 -12.43 -20.04 -16.96
N GLY A 386 -13.60 -20.42 -17.46
CA GLY A 386 -13.92 -21.78 -17.90
C GLY A 386 -14.19 -22.78 -16.77
N LEU A 387 -14.00 -22.44 -15.49
CA LEU A 387 -14.24 -23.36 -14.36
C LEU A 387 -15.39 -22.92 -13.45
N LEU A 388 -15.77 -21.65 -13.50
CA LEU A 388 -16.77 -21.07 -12.60
C LEU A 388 -17.98 -20.60 -13.38
N LYS A 389 -19.18 -20.93 -12.88
CA LYS A 389 -20.45 -20.38 -13.35
C LYS A 389 -20.83 -19.21 -12.47
N VAL A 390 -21.00 -18.04 -13.06
CA VAL A 390 -21.36 -16.82 -12.34
C VAL A 390 -22.71 -16.31 -12.84
N THR A 391 -23.55 -15.84 -11.93
CA THR A 391 -24.80 -15.14 -12.23
C THR A 391 -24.83 -13.85 -11.44
N LEU A 392 -25.03 -12.72 -12.15
CA LEU A 392 -25.21 -11.41 -11.55
C LEU A 392 -26.70 -11.07 -11.49
N SER A 393 -27.21 -10.72 -10.31
CA SER A 393 -28.60 -10.31 -10.12
C SER A 393 -28.74 -8.80 -10.20
N ALA A 394 -29.92 -8.32 -10.64
CA ALA A 394 -30.20 -6.89 -10.78
C ALA A 394 -30.20 -6.11 -9.45
N ASP A 395 -30.34 -6.81 -8.32
CA ASP A 395 -30.30 -6.24 -6.96
C ASP A 395 -28.86 -6.06 -6.42
N GLY A 396 -27.83 -6.36 -7.23
CA GLY A 396 -26.42 -6.25 -6.84
C GLY A 396 -25.88 -7.49 -6.13
N THR A 397 -26.69 -8.55 -5.96
CA THR A 397 -26.20 -9.85 -5.49
C THR A 397 -25.57 -10.65 -6.62
N ALA A 398 -24.69 -11.58 -6.28
CA ALA A 398 -24.11 -12.50 -7.25
C ALA A 398 -24.01 -13.91 -6.66
N VAL A 399 -24.01 -14.91 -7.53
CA VAL A 399 -23.83 -16.32 -7.17
C VAL A 399 -22.73 -16.91 -8.04
N MET A 400 -21.83 -17.66 -7.41
CA MET A 400 -20.77 -18.43 -8.04
C MET A 400 -20.98 -19.92 -7.76
N LYS A 401 -20.89 -20.73 -8.82
CA LYS A 401 -21.01 -22.18 -8.75
C LYS A 401 -19.84 -22.85 -9.46
N ASP A 402 -19.49 -24.05 -9.00
CA ASP A 402 -18.59 -24.92 -9.74
C ASP A 402 -19.24 -25.34 -11.06
N ARG A 403 -18.49 -25.28 -12.17
CA ARG A 403 -19.02 -25.57 -13.51
C ARG A 403 -19.56 -26.99 -13.64
N TYR A 404 -18.91 -27.98 -13.02
CA TYR A 404 -19.15 -29.40 -13.28
C TYR A 404 -20.16 -30.01 -12.31
N SER A 405 -20.03 -29.71 -11.03
CA SER A 405 -20.93 -30.18 -9.97
C SER A 405 -22.17 -29.31 -9.81
N GLY A 406 -22.11 -28.04 -10.22
CA GLY A 406 -23.18 -27.07 -10.01
C GLY A 406 -23.34 -26.62 -8.55
N GLN A 407 -22.44 -27.04 -7.66
CA GLN A 407 -22.43 -26.64 -6.26
C GLN A 407 -22.21 -25.13 -6.15
N THR A 408 -23.03 -24.46 -5.32
CA THR A 408 -22.78 -23.07 -4.94
C THR A 408 -21.51 -22.99 -4.10
N LEU A 409 -20.54 -22.22 -4.59
CA LEU A 409 -19.26 -21.99 -3.95
C LEU A 409 -19.30 -20.68 -3.15
N LEU A 410 -19.97 -19.66 -3.68
CA LEU A 410 -20.09 -18.36 -3.05
C LEU A 410 -21.41 -17.68 -3.47
N ALA A 411 -22.04 -16.95 -2.56
CA ALA A 411 -23.27 -16.20 -2.80
C ALA A 411 -23.30 -14.95 -1.91
N ALA A 412 -24.37 -14.17 -1.96
CA ALA A 412 -24.57 -13.07 -1.02
C ALA A 412 -24.72 -13.58 0.44
N PRO A 413 -24.24 -12.80 1.44
CA PRO A 413 -23.66 -11.46 1.33
C PRO A 413 -22.18 -11.41 0.92
N GLU A 414 -21.48 -12.53 0.83
CA GLU A 414 -20.03 -12.62 0.58
C GLU A 414 -19.65 -12.28 -0.87
N PHE A 415 -20.60 -12.43 -1.80
CA PHE A 415 -20.43 -12.07 -3.21
C PHE A 415 -21.51 -11.09 -3.69
N THR A 416 -21.08 -9.86 -3.96
CA THR A 416 -21.94 -8.79 -4.51
C THR A 416 -21.24 -8.11 -5.66
N TRP A 417 -21.97 -7.27 -6.40
CA TRP A 417 -21.40 -6.45 -7.46
C TRP A 417 -22.06 -5.08 -7.52
N VAL A 418 -21.35 -4.12 -8.09
CA VAL A 418 -21.85 -2.76 -8.34
C VAL A 418 -21.34 -2.24 -9.68
N ARG A 419 -21.99 -1.22 -10.25
CA ARG A 419 -21.45 -0.53 -11.42
C ARG A 419 -20.35 0.45 -11.04
N HIS A 420 -19.38 0.61 -11.93
CA HIS A 420 -18.40 1.68 -11.84
C HIS A 420 -19.09 3.04 -12.07
N PRO A 421 -18.78 4.08 -11.26
CA PRO A 421 -19.50 5.36 -11.31
C PRO A 421 -19.30 6.15 -12.61
N VAL A 422 -18.15 5.99 -13.28
CA VAL A 422 -17.82 6.75 -14.51
C VAL A 422 -18.15 5.96 -15.78
N ASN A 423 -18.19 4.63 -15.71
CA ASN A 423 -18.50 3.77 -16.85
C ASN A 423 -19.55 2.73 -16.44
N PRO A 424 -20.83 2.93 -16.81
CA PRO A 424 -21.90 2.02 -16.39
C PRO A 424 -21.76 0.61 -17.00
N ASN A 425 -20.92 0.43 -18.01
CA ASN A 425 -20.65 -0.88 -18.61
C ASN A 425 -19.47 -1.61 -17.95
N VAL A 426 -19.03 -1.16 -16.78
CA VAL A 426 -18.08 -1.86 -15.92
C VAL A 426 -18.78 -2.26 -14.63
N ALA A 427 -18.78 -3.55 -14.31
CA ALA A 427 -19.18 -4.09 -13.02
C ALA A 427 -17.95 -4.43 -12.18
N ILE A 428 -17.96 -3.98 -10.93
CA ILE A 428 -16.96 -4.30 -9.91
C ILE A 428 -17.51 -5.45 -9.08
N LEU A 429 -16.83 -6.59 -9.12
CA LEU A 429 -17.16 -7.75 -8.32
C LEU A 429 -16.50 -7.64 -6.95
N ARG A 430 -17.31 -7.60 -5.90
CA ARG A 430 -16.85 -7.48 -4.51
C ARG A 430 -16.75 -8.87 -3.91
N LEU A 431 -15.52 -9.28 -3.65
CA LEU A 431 -15.11 -10.57 -3.12
C LEU A 431 -14.16 -10.32 -1.94
N ASN A 432 -14.24 -11.13 -0.90
CA ASN A 432 -13.27 -11.11 0.19
C ASN A 432 -12.17 -12.14 -0.08
N SER A 433 -10.90 -11.76 0.13
CA SER A 433 -9.75 -12.64 -0.12
C SER A 433 -9.81 -13.93 0.72
N ALA A 434 -10.39 -13.87 1.92
CA ALA A 434 -10.57 -15.03 2.79
C ALA A 434 -11.51 -16.10 2.20
N ASP A 435 -12.58 -15.66 1.52
CA ASP A 435 -13.64 -16.54 1.02
C ASP A 435 -13.26 -17.23 -0.29
N ILE A 436 -12.27 -16.68 -1.00
CA ILE A 436 -11.88 -17.14 -2.34
C ILE A 436 -10.57 -17.92 -2.40
N ARG A 437 -9.86 -18.11 -1.27
CA ARG A 437 -8.49 -18.69 -1.25
C ARG A 437 -8.35 -20.03 -1.95
N THR A 438 -9.40 -20.84 -1.95
CA THR A 438 -9.41 -22.19 -2.55
C THR A 438 -10.13 -22.23 -3.90
N LEU A 439 -10.71 -21.11 -4.31
CA LEU A 439 -11.48 -21.03 -5.54
C LEU A 439 -10.54 -20.70 -6.70
N PRO A 440 -10.74 -21.26 -7.90
CA PRO A 440 -9.96 -20.88 -9.06
C PRO A 440 -10.51 -19.56 -9.62
N ILE A 441 -10.37 -18.44 -8.91
CA ILE A 441 -10.77 -17.10 -9.39
C ILE A 441 -9.53 -16.40 -9.98
N PRO A 442 -9.63 -15.64 -11.08
CA PRO A 442 -8.51 -14.83 -11.57
C PRO A 442 -8.21 -13.65 -10.63
N TYR A 443 -7.00 -13.11 -10.68
CA TYR A 443 -6.62 -11.91 -9.93
C TYR A 443 -6.70 -12.01 -8.39
N GLN A 444 -6.38 -13.18 -7.82
CA GLN A 444 -6.45 -13.38 -6.37
C GLN A 444 -5.46 -12.52 -5.59
N ASN A 445 -4.28 -12.26 -6.17
CA ASN A 445 -3.27 -11.42 -5.54
C ASN A 445 -3.78 -9.98 -5.43
N GLU A 446 -4.37 -9.46 -6.50
CA GLU A 446 -4.98 -8.15 -6.56
C GLU A 446 -6.11 -8.04 -5.54
N ILE A 447 -6.98 -9.05 -5.42
CA ILE A 447 -8.03 -9.07 -4.41
C ILE A 447 -7.45 -9.12 -2.99
N ALA A 448 -6.39 -9.91 -2.76
CA ALA A 448 -5.69 -9.96 -1.48
C ALA A 448 -5.06 -8.60 -1.11
N GLU A 449 -4.70 -7.80 -2.10
CA GLU A 449 -4.18 -6.44 -1.94
C GLU A 449 -5.28 -5.37 -1.83
N GLY A 450 -6.57 -5.75 -1.90
CA GLY A 450 -7.71 -4.84 -1.78
C GLY A 450 -8.31 -4.38 -3.12
N GLY A 451 -7.85 -4.99 -4.22
CA GLY A 451 -8.41 -4.87 -5.55
C GLY A 451 -9.71 -5.67 -5.76
N ASN A 452 -10.19 -5.70 -7.00
CA ASN A 452 -11.39 -6.42 -7.40
C ASN A 452 -11.22 -7.09 -8.76
N VAL A 453 -12.04 -8.12 -9.02
CA VAL A 453 -12.32 -8.56 -10.38
C VAL A 453 -13.34 -7.61 -10.99
N VAL A 454 -13.21 -7.30 -12.28
CA VAL A 454 -14.22 -6.56 -13.02
C VAL A 454 -14.76 -7.36 -14.20
N LEU A 455 -15.99 -7.02 -14.58
CA LEU A 455 -16.54 -7.35 -15.90
C LEU A 455 -16.76 -6.05 -16.67
N ALA A 456 -16.26 -5.96 -17.88
CA ALA A 456 -16.30 -4.73 -18.66
C ALA A 456 -16.76 -4.98 -20.10
N LEU A 457 -17.65 -4.13 -20.61
CA LEU A 457 -17.91 -4.07 -22.05
C LEU A 457 -16.83 -3.24 -22.75
N HIS A 458 -16.14 -3.86 -23.69
CA HIS A 458 -15.21 -3.20 -24.60
C HIS A 458 -15.36 -3.78 -26.02
N ALA A 459 -15.45 -2.91 -27.03
CA ALA A 459 -15.61 -3.29 -28.44
C ALA A 459 -16.71 -4.36 -28.71
N GLY A 460 -17.82 -4.29 -27.96
CA GLY A 460 -18.94 -5.22 -28.09
C GLY A 460 -18.73 -6.58 -27.42
N ARG A 461 -17.68 -6.75 -26.63
CA ARG A 461 -17.36 -7.96 -25.86
C ARG A 461 -17.36 -7.65 -24.38
N ILE A 462 -17.91 -8.54 -23.58
CA ILE A 462 -17.77 -8.47 -22.13
C ILE A 462 -16.51 -9.24 -21.77
N GLN A 463 -15.60 -8.61 -21.04
CA GLN A 463 -14.28 -9.14 -20.70
C GLN A 463 -14.11 -9.16 -19.19
N VAL A 464 -13.27 -10.06 -18.70
CA VAL A 464 -12.85 -10.09 -17.29
C VAL A 464 -11.57 -9.27 -17.16
N GLY A 465 -11.43 -8.57 -16.05
CA GLY A 465 -10.22 -7.82 -15.76
C GLY A 465 -10.01 -7.62 -14.27
N SER A 466 -9.02 -6.80 -13.94
CA SER A 466 -8.71 -6.39 -12.58
C SER A 466 -9.07 -4.91 -12.37
N ARG A 467 -9.28 -4.56 -11.11
CA ARG A 467 -9.38 -3.17 -10.66
C ARG A 467 -8.51 -2.98 -9.43
N ILE A 468 -7.66 -1.97 -9.49
CA ILE A 468 -7.03 -1.37 -8.31
C ILE A 468 -7.78 -0.06 -7.99
N PRO A 469 -8.51 0.01 -6.87
CA PRO A 469 -9.29 1.19 -6.50
C PRO A 469 -8.41 2.43 -6.33
N ALA A 470 -8.91 3.62 -6.67
CA ALA A 470 -8.23 4.90 -6.42
C ALA A 470 -7.84 5.10 -4.95
N ALA A 471 -8.67 4.57 -4.04
CA ALA A 471 -8.44 4.64 -2.60
C ALA A 471 -7.30 3.72 -2.11
N LEU A 472 -6.88 2.74 -2.92
CA LEU A 472 -5.78 1.85 -2.56
C LEU A 472 -4.46 2.53 -2.87
N THR A 473 -3.62 2.67 -1.84
CA THR A 473 -2.25 3.12 -1.99
C THR A 473 -1.33 1.93 -2.25
N SER A 474 -0.43 2.05 -3.21
CA SER A 474 0.66 1.10 -3.38
C SER A 474 1.98 1.73 -2.93
N SER A 475 2.95 0.89 -2.56
CA SER A 475 4.29 1.37 -2.23
C SER A 475 5.35 0.51 -2.89
N PHE A 476 6.49 1.13 -3.17
CA PHE A 476 7.66 0.44 -3.69
C PHE A 476 8.90 0.91 -2.94
N MET A 477 9.83 0.00 -2.68
CA MET A 477 11.11 0.30 -2.05
C MET A 477 12.21 0.34 -3.10
N VAL A 478 12.98 1.42 -3.08
CA VAL A 478 14.07 1.67 -4.00
C VAL A 478 15.28 2.21 -3.26
N PHE A 479 16.45 1.98 -3.82
CA PHE A 479 17.73 2.31 -3.22
C PHE A 479 18.63 3.01 -4.24
N LYS A 480 19.58 3.81 -3.76
CA LYS A 480 20.73 4.19 -4.59
C LYS A 480 21.50 2.92 -4.98
N LYS A 481 22.16 2.97 -6.14
CA LYS A 481 22.80 1.79 -6.76
C LYS A 481 23.69 1.00 -5.80
N THR A 482 24.54 1.67 -5.04
CA THR A 482 25.51 1.03 -4.13
C THR A 482 24.81 0.20 -3.04
N THR A 483 23.73 0.70 -2.46
CA THR A 483 22.93 -0.01 -1.47
C THR A 483 22.14 -1.16 -2.11
N PHE A 484 21.59 -0.93 -3.32
CA PHE A 484 20.88 -1.99 -4.06
C PHE A 484 21.81 -3.16 -4.43
N ASP A 485 23.03 -2.88 -4.91
CA ASP A 485 23.96 -3.92 -5.35
C ASP A 485 24.32 -4.89 -4.21
N GLN A 486 24.29 -4.44 -2.95
CA GLN A 486 24.50 -5.28 -1.77
C GLN A 486 23.32 -6.22 -1.54
N LEU A 487 22.09 -5.69 -1.58
CA LEU A 487 20.88 -6.51 -1.54
C LEU A 487 20.86 -7.52 -2.68
N PHE A 488 21.15 -7.06 -3.90
CA PHE A 488 21.23 -7.91 -5.10
C PHE A 488 22.23 -9.06 -4.90
N THR A 489 23.42 -8.79 -4.38
CA THR A 489 24.43 -9.83 -4.11
C THR A 489 23.89 -10.88 -3.14
N ALA A 490 23.17 -10.47 -2.10
CA ALA A 490 22.57 -11.38 -1.12
C ALA A 490 21.42 -12.21 -1.73
N VAL A 491 20.55 -11.60 -2.52
CA VAL A 491 19.44 -12.30 -3.20
C VAL A 491 19.98 -13.27 -4.25
N ASN A 492 20.96 -12.86 -5.07
CA ASN A 492 21.56 -13.71 -6.10
C ASN A 492 22.37 -14.89 -5.52
N ALA A 493 22.68 -14.88 -4.23
CA ALA A 493 23.30 -16.00 -3.52
C ALA A 493 22.27 -17.01 -2.97
N VAL A 494 20.98 -16.72 -3.04
CA VAL A 494 19.92 -17.66 -2.65
C VAL A 494 19.87 -18.82 -3.65
N PRO A 495 19.97 -20.08 -3.20
CA PRO A 495 19.79 -21.23 -4.07
C PRO A 495 18.37 -21.27 -4.64
N MET A 496 18.25 -21.47 -5.95
CA MET A 496 16.97 -21.76 -6.63
C MET A 496 16.60 -23.22 -6.58
#